data_AF-A0A7S2CQH3-F1
#
_entry.id   AF-A0A7S2CQH3-F1
#
_cell.length_a   1.000
_cell.length_b   1.000
_cell.length_c   1.000
_cell.angle_alpha   90.00
_cell.angle_beta   90.00
_cell.angle_gamma   90.00
#
_symmetry.space_group_name_H-M   'P 1'
#
loop_
_entity.id
_entity.type
_entity.pdbx_description
1 polymer ?
#
loop_
_entity_poly.entity_id
_entity_poly.type
_entity_poly.pdbx_seq_one_letter_code
_entity_poly.pdbx_strand_id
1 'polypeptide(L)'
;QVVQRAIVFLAARLSENAGAAAHEKEAESHLCSVCYCPPDEPVKLSCAHEYCGSCLRNWMKATSSAGGGPGFPIECLADGCKQLVSIADLSKALSNEDLHALR
;
A
#
# COMPACT_ATOMS: atom_id res chain seq x y z
N GLN A 1 15.24 -7.04 -15.54
CA GLN A 1 15.17 -5.72 -16.22
C GLN A 1 14.06 -4.93 -15.57
N VAL A 2 14.36 -4.19 -14.50
CA VAL A 2 13.39 -3.48 -13.65
C VAL A 2 13.72 -2.00 -13.72
N VAL A 3 13.37 -1.38 -14.85
CA VAL A 3 13.55 0.06 -15.05
C VAL A 3 12.27 0.60 -15.68
N GLN A 4 11.78 1.69 -15.09
CA GLN A 4 10.66 2.54 -15.52
C GLN A 4 9.24 2.02 -15.34
N ARG A 5 8.55 2.61 -14.34
CA ARG A 5 7.26 3.29 -14.56
C ARG A 5 7.21 4.60 -13.77
N ALA A 6 8.19 5.46 -14.01
CA ALA A 6 8.11 6.88 -13.67
C ALA A 6 7.19 7.58 -14.68
N ILE A 7 5.88 7.46 -14.52
CA ILE A 7 4.87 8.38 -15.07
C ILE A 7 3.66 8.36 -14.12
N VAL A 8 3.79 9.05 -12.99
CA VAL A 8 2.64 9.52 -12.21
C VAL A 8 2.59 11.03 -12.45
N PHE A 9 1.59 11.45 -13.24
CA PHE A 9 1.17 12.82 -13.57
C PHE A 9 2.06 13.71 -14.46
N LEU A 10 2.05 13.45 -15.78
CA LEU A 10 2.25 14.52 -16.79
C LEU A 10 1.01 14.75 -17.68
N ALA A 11 -0.20 14.48 -17.18
CA ALA A 11 -1.42 14.70 -17.96
C ALA A 11 -2.56 15.26 -17.10
N ALA A 12 -2.50 16.57 -16.85
CA ALA A 12 -3.59 17.51 -16.50
C ALA A 12 -2.96 18.61 -15.64
N ARG A 13 -2.73 19.86 -16.03
CA ARG A 13 -3.45 20.76 -16.95
C ARG A 13 -2.49 21.86 -17.42
N LEU A 14 -2.17 21.92 -18.71
CA LEU A 14 -1.91 23.19 -19.38
C LEU A 14 -3.10 23.46 -20.29
N SER A 15 -4.14 24.10 -19.76
CA SER A 15 -4.98 25.05 -20.50
C SER A 15 -6.05 25.63 -19.58
N GLU A 16 -6.13 26.95 -19.62
CA GLU A 16 -6.96 27.84 -18.82
C GLU A 16 -8.44 27.77 -19.23
N ASN A 17 -9.35 27.89 -18.24
CA ASN A 17 -10.48 28.83 -18.21
C ASN A 17 -11.80 28.28 -17.60
N ALA A 18 -12.32 29.08 -16.66
CA ALA A 18 -13.69 29.27 -16.21
C ALA A 18 -14.50 28.12 -15.57
N GLY A 19 -14.75 28.27 -14.26
CA GLY A 19 -16.13 28.21 -13.76
C GLY A 19 -16.42 27.19 -12.67
N ALA A 20 -16.96 27.74 -11.57
CA ALA A 20 -17.75 27.10 -10.51
C ALA A 20 -17.01 26.30 -9.44
N ALA A 21 -17.16 26.83 -8.22
CA ALA A 21 -16.70 26.28 -6.96
C ALA A 21 -17.15 24.83 -6.75
N ALA A 22 -16.19 23.96 -6.50
CA ALA A 22 -16.33 22.91 -5.51
C ALA A 22 -15.09 23.01 -4.61
N HIS A 23 -15.33 23.04 -3.31
CA HIS A 23 -14.29 22.93 -2.29
C HIS A 23 -13.63 21.56 -2.43
N GLU A 24 -12.63 21.49 -3.32
CA GLU A 24 -11.64 20.43 -3.36
C GLU A 24 -10.83 20.53 -2.08
N LYS A 25 -11.33 19.90 -1.01
CA LYS A 25 -10.40 19.37 -0.02
C LYS A 25 -9.48 18.49 -0.84
N GLU A 26 -8.22 18.89 -0.95
CA GLU A 26 -7.12 17.97 -1.16
C GLU A 26 -7.41 16.77 -0.26
N ALA A 27 -8.00 15.72 -0.87
CA ALA A 27 -7.83 14.39 -0.37
C ALA A 27 -6.33 14.18 -0.59
N GLU A 28 -5.53 14.57 0.41
CA GLU A 28 -4.14 14.19 0.52
C GLU A 28 -4.15 12.69 0.27
N SER A 29 -3.79 12.35 -0.95
CA SER A 29 -4.16 11.05 -1.51
C SER A 29 -3.28 10.06 -0.77
N HIS A 30 -3.87 9.34 0.18
CA HIS A 30 -3.23 8.22 0.85
C HIS A 30 -3.07 7.10 -0.17
N LEU A 31 -2.12 7.28 -1.10
CA LEU A 31 -1.79 6.33 -2.14
C LEU A 31 -1.15 5.11 -1.50
N CYS A 32 -1.46 3.93 -2.03
CA CYS A 32 -0.81 2.72 -1.60
C CYS A 32 0.69 2.81 -1.92
N SER A 33 1.57 2.70 -0.92
CA SER A 33 3.03 2.82 -1.11
C SER A 33 3.66 1.68 -1.94
N VAL A 34 2.88 0.64 -2.27
CA VAL A 34 3.32 -0.47 -3.12
C VAL A 34 3.12 -0.17 -4.60
N CYS A 35 1.94 0.31 -4.99
CA CYS A 35 1.56 0.52 -6.38
C CYS A 35 1.43 2.00 -6.78
N TYR A 36 1.47 2.91 -5.81
CA TYR A 36 1.29 4.36 -5.97
C TYR A 36 -0.04 4.76 -6.61
N CYS A 37 -1.07 3.92 -6.46
CA CYS A 37 -2.44 4.18 -6.87
C CYS A 37 -3.34 4.45 -5.66
N PRO A 38 -4.52 5.06 -5.85
CA PRO A 38 -5.58 5.03 -4.85
C PRO A 38 -5.85 3.58 -4.41
N PRO A 39 -5.90 3.30 -3.10
CA PRO A 39 -6.11 1.95 -2.60
C PRO A 39 -7.40 1.30 -3.13
N ASP A 40 -7.24 0.15 -3.77
CA ASP A 40 -8.33 -0.73 -4.18
C ASP A 40 -8.56 -1.80 -3.10
N GLU A 41 -9.79 -1.93 -2.61
CA GLU A 41 -10.12 -2.71 -1.41
C GLU A 41 -9.17 -2.40 -0.23
N PRO A 42 -9.23 -1.17 0.33
CA PRO A 42 -8.24 -0.69 1.27
C PRO A 42 -8.18 -1.52 2.55
N VAL A 43 -6.96 -1.92 2.92
CA VAL A 43 -6.69 -2.52 4.23
C VAL A 43 -5.87 -1.54 5.05
N LYS A 44 -6.45 -1.12 6.18
CA LYS A 44 -5.82 -0.24 7.15
C LYS A 44 -5.09 -1.03 8.24
N LEU A 45 -3.79 -0.77 8.38
CA LEU A 45 -2.96 -1.30 9.44
C LEU A 45 -3.15 -0.52 10.74
N SER A 46 -2.72 -1.10 11.87
CA SER A 46 -2.76 -0.42 13.19
C SER A 46 -1.89 0.86 13.23
N CYS A 47 -0.88 0.97 12.36
CA CYS A 47 -0.08 2.19 12.18
C CYS A 47 -0.77 3.26 11.31
N ALA A 48 -2.05 3.08 10.97
CA ALA A 48 -2.92 3.94 10.17
C ALA A 48 -2.62 4.03 8.66
N HIS A 49 -1.59 3.34 8.16
CA HIS A 49 -1.32 3.26 6.71
C HIS A 49 -2.28 2.31 6.00
N GLU A 50 -2.65 2.70 4.77
CA GLU A 50 -3.62 2.00 3.94
C GLU A 50 -2.97 1.51 2.64
N TYR A 51 -3.32 0.30 2.24
CA TYR A 51 -2.79 -0.37 1.06
C TYR A 51 -3.92 -1.03 0.29
N CYS A 52 -3.70 -1.29 -1.01
CA CYS A 52 -4.60 -2.20 -1.72
C CYS A 52 -4.55 -3.59 -1.05
N GLY A 53 -5.69 -4.24 -0.88
CA GLY A 53 -5.75 -5.56 -0.25
C GLY A 53 -4.87 -6.60 -0.97
N SER A 54 -4.81 -6.55 -2.30
CA SER A 54 -3.95 -7.39 -3.13
C SER A 54 -2.46 -7.08 -2.95
N CYS A 55 -2.07 -5.80 -2.93
CA CYS A 55 -0.69 -5.36 -2.72
C CYS A 55 -0.16 -5.81 -1.36
N LEU A 56 -0.95 -5.61 -0.31
CA LEU A 56 -0.58 -5.98 1.05
C LEU A 56 -0.42 -7.50 1.21
N ARG A 57 -1.37 -8.28 0.69
CA ARG A 57 -1.31 -9.75 0.70
C ARG A 57 -0.09 -10.28 -0.04
N ASN A 58 0.18 -9.78 -1.25
CA ASN A 58 1.33 -10.22 -2.03
C ASN A 58 2.65 -9.90 -1.32
N TRP A 59 2.76 -8.71 -0.70
CA TRP A 59 3.91 -8.33 0.11
C TRP A 59 4.15 -9.30 1.28
N MET A 60 3.09 -9.62 2.04
CA MET A 60 3.17 -10.55 3.16
C MET A 60 3.59 -11.96 2.72
N LYS A 61 3.01 -12.48 1.62
CA LYS A 61 3.37 -13.80 1.07
C LYS A 61 4.81 -13.87 0.55
N ALA A 62 5.28 -12.80 -0.07
CA ALA A 62 6.67 -12.70 -0.52
C ALA A 62 7.65 -12.70 0.66
N THR A 63 7.21 -12.24 1.83
CA THR A 63 8.03 -12.22 3.05
C THR A 63 8.08 -13.58 3.76
N SER A 64 7.05 -14.43 3.64
CA SER A 64 7.04 -15.81 4.18
C SER A 64 7.91 -16.82 3.44
N SER A 65 8.27 -16.56 2.18
CA SER A 65 9.05 -17.51 1.38
C SER A 65 10.55 -17.31 1.63
N ALA A 66 11.27 -18.39 1.93
CA ALA A 66 12.66 -18.48 2.40
C ALA A 66 13.76 -17.94 1.45
N GLY A 67 13.47 -16.94 0.61
CA GLY A 67 14.35 -16.39 -0.42
C GLY A 67 15.00 -15.04 -0.09
N GLY A 68 15.14 -14.70 1.20
CA GLY A 68 15.88 -13.49 1.64
C GLY A 68 15.04 -12.25 1.93
N GLY A 69 13.72 -12.38 2.10
CA GLY A 69 12.90 -11.32 2.71
C GLY A 69 13.20 -11.13 4.21
N PRO A 70 12.77 -10.03 4.84
CA PRO A 70 13.12 -9.66 6.23
C PRO A 70 12.68 -10.65 7.32
N GLY A 71 12.03 -11.78 6.96
CA GLY A 71 11.51 -12.74 7.90
C GLY A 71 10.41 -12.15 8.78
N PHE A 72 9.87 -12.95 9.68
CA PHE A 72 8.99 -12.44 10.73
C PHE A 72 9.85 -11.79 11.82
N PRO A 73 9.46 -10.62 12.38
CA PRO A 73 8.20 -9.88 12.18
C PRO A 73 8.22 -8.90 10.99
N ILE A 74 7.08 -8.79 10.30
CA ILE A 74 6.90 -7.93 9.12
C ILE A 74 6.77 -6.45 9.54
N GLU A 75 7.50 -5.55 8.90
CA GLU A 75 7.37 -4.10 9.08
C GLU A 75 6.39 -3.46 8.07
N CYS A 76 5.80 -2.33 8.46
CA CYS A 76 5.05 -1.47 7.55
C CYS A 76 5.92 -0.97 6.39
N LEU A 77 5.35 -0.86 5.20
CA LEU A 77 6.07 -0.47 3.98
C LEU A 77 6.02 1.03 3.66
N ALA A 78 5.26 1.80 4.44
CA ALA A 78 5.16 3.23 4.26
C ALA A 78 6.51 3.90 4.63
N ASP A 79 6.89 4.92 3.86
CA ASP A 79 8.15 5.63 4.07
C ASP A 79 8.25 6.19 5.51
N GLY A 80 9.38 5.91 6.17
CA GLY A 80 9.60 6.32 7.55
C GLY A 80 8.82 5.54 8.63
N CYS A 81 7.96 4.59 8.26
CA CYS A 81 7.22 3.79 9.24
C CYS A 81 7.99 2.52 9.65
N LYS A 82 8.28 2.38 10.93
CA LYS A 82 8.98 1.20 11.50
C LYS A 82 8.07 0.32 12.38
N GLN A 83 6.75 0.47 12.24
CA GLN A 83 5.81 -0.30 13.04
C GLN A 83 5.71 -1.73 12.50
N LEU A 84 5.79 -2.70 13.42
CA LEU A 84 5.55 -4.10 13.11
C LEU A 84 4.07 -4.31 12.81
N VAL A 85 3.78 -5.09 11.78
CA VAL A 85 2.43 -5.47 11.40
C VAL A 85 1.94 -6.54 12.38
N SER A 86 0.86 -6.22 13.09
CA SER A 86 0.28 -7.12 14.08
C SER A 86 -0.36 -8.35 13.43
N ILE A 87 -0.49 -9.45 14.18
CA ILE A 87 -1.23 -10.65 13.72
C ILE A 87 -2.68 -10.29 13.37
N ALA A 88 -3.30 -9.37 14.10
CA ALA A 88 -4.63 -8.88 13.80
C ALA A 88 -4.69 -8.21 12.42
N ASP A 89 -3.67 -7.43 12.05
CA ASP A 89 -3.59 -6.81 10.72
C ASP A 89 -3.26 -7.82 9.62
N LEU A 90 -2.38 -8.78 9.89
CA LEU A 90 -2.10 -9.90 8.98
C LEU A 90 -3.39 -10.68 8.67
N SER A 91 -4.22 -10.92 9.69
CA SER A 91 -5.50 -11.65 9.53
C SER A 91 -6.54 -10.91 8.68
N LYS A 92 -6.41 -9.58 8.50
CA LYS A 92 -7.30 -8.81 7.61
C LYS A 92 -6.96 -9.01 6.13
N ALA A 93 -5.70 -9.31 5.82
CA ALA A 93 -5.20 -9.37 4.44
C ALA A 93 -5.00 -10.81 3.92
N LEU A 94 -4.86 -11.77 4.83
CA LEU A 94 -4.46 -13.16 4.55
C LEU A 94 -5.56 -14.16 4.92
N SER A 95 -5.59 -15.29 4.19
CA SER A 95 -6.38 -16.45 4.61
C SER A 95 -5.75 -17.12 5.83
N ASN A 96 -6.51 -17.98 6.52
CA ASN A 96 -5.99 -18.75 7.66
C ASN A 96 -4.78 -19.62 7.28
N GLU A 97 -4.78 -20.17 6.08
CA GLU A 97 -3.68 -20.99 5.54
C GLU A 97 -2.41 -20.14 5.34
N ASP A 98 -2.54 -18.96 4.73
CA ASP A 98 -1.43 -18.04 4.50
C ASP A 98 -0.87 -17.49 5.83
N LEU A 99 -1.73 -17.24 6.81
CA LEU A 99 -1.32 -16.77 8.14
C LEU A 99 -0.53 -17.85 8.89
N HIS A 100 -0.89 -19.12 8.76
CA HIS A 100 -0.14 -20.22 9.36
C HIS A 100 1.23 -20.39 8.71
N ALA A 101 1.38 -20.08 7.42
CA ALA A 101 2.65 -20.13 6.70
C ALA A 101 3.65 -19.03 7.11
N LEU A 102 3.20 -18.04 7.91
CA LEU A 102 4.05 -16.96 8.45
C LEU A 102 4.65 -17.26 9.84
N ARG A 103 4.21 -18.35 10.49
CA ARG A 103 4.64 -18.77 11.83
C ARG A 103 5.79 -19.78 11.74
#